data_AF-A0A1A8N8E8-F1
#
_entry.id   AF-A0A1A8N8E8-F1
#
_cell.length_a   1.000
_cell.length_b   1.000
_cell.length_c   1.000
_cell.angle_alpha   90.00
_cell.angle_beta   90.00
_cell.angle_gamma   90.00
#
_symmetry.space_group_name_H-M   'P 1'
#
loop_
_entity.id
_entity.type
_entity.pdbx_description
1 polymer ?
#
loop_
_entity_poly.entity_id
_entity_poly.type
_entity_poly.pdbx_seq_one_letter_code
_entity_poly.pdbx_strand_id
1 'polypeptide(L)'
;NPNVKDKPSLQLFISMNRGINNGDNLPPELLTKLYASIRNEPFKIPEDDGNDLTLTFFNPDREGWLLKMGGRVKTWKRRWFILTDSCLYYFKYTTDKDPIGIIPLENLCVQQLQDSSKPFCLELYHPKGQNVKACKTESKGRVVQGKHQSYKLRACSTKERDNWIEAIRASITKDPFHDLISIRKRKVTGNTSCQD
;
A
#
# COMPACT_ATOMS: atom_id res chain seq x y z
N ASN A 1 -23.81 -19.36 3.21
CA ASN A 1 -25.08 -18.62 3.21
C ASN A 1 -26.24 -19.61 3.13
N PRO A 2 -27.07 -19.72 4.18
CA PRO A 2 -28.21 -20.65 4.21
C PRO A 2 -29.32 -20.31 3.21
N ASN A 3 -29.38 -19.08 2.69
CA ASN A 3 -30.39 -18.63 1.72
C ASN A 3 -30.12 -19.08 0.28
N VAL A 4 -28.94 -19.65 0.00
CA VAL A 4 -28.61 -20.18 -1.33
C VAL A 4 -29.12 -21.62 -1.42
N LYS A 5 -30.19 -21.82 -2.22
CA LYS A 5 -30.85 -23.12 -2.39
C LYS A 5 -30.00 -24.10 -3.19
N ASP A 6 -29.37 -23.63 -4.25
CA ASP A 6 -28.55 -24.46 -5.14
C ASP A 6 -27.09 -24.41 -4.72
N LYS A 7 -26.64 -25.46 -4.04
CA LYS A 7 -25.24 -25.63 -3.66
C LYS A 7 -24.50 -26.31 -4.82
N PRO A 8 -23.52 -25.64 -5.46
CA PRO A 8 -22.84 -26.21 -6.61
C PRO A 8 -22.08 -27.49 -6.22
N SER A 9 -22.17 -28.52 -7.07
CA SER A 9 -21.36 -29.73 -6.95
C SER A 9 -19.92 -29.46 -7.37
N LEU A 10 -18.99 -30.36 -7.03
CA LEU A 10 -17.60 -30.26 -7.49
C LEU A 10 -17.51 -30.23 -9.03
N GLN A 11 -18.30 -31.06 -9.71
CA GLN A 11 -18.33 -31.11 -11.17
C GLN A 11 -18.84 -29.81 -11.79
N LEU A 12 -19.88 -29.22 -11.19
CA LEU A 12 -20.39 -27.92 -11.59
C LEU A 12 -19.38 -26.80 -11.31
N PHE A 13 -18.68 -26.84 -10.17
CA PHE A 13 -17.62 -25.89 -9.86
C PHE A 13 -16.47 -25.96 -10.86
N ILE A 14 -16.04 -27.16 -11.26
CA ILE A 14 -14.99 -27.33 -12.29
C ILE A 14 -15.48 -26.81 -13.65
N SER A 15 -16.71 -27.10 -14.05
CA SER A 15 -17.23 -26.63 -15.33
C SER A 15 -17.39 -25.11 -15.40
N MET A 16 -17.80 -24.48 -14.28
CA MET A 16 -17.91 -23.03 -14.15
C MET A 16 -16.57 -22.30 -14.26
N ASN A 17 -15.45 -22.98 -13.99
CA ASN A 17 -14.10 -22.39 -14.02
C ASN A 17 -13.29 -22.82 -15.25
N ARG A 18 -13.94 -23.32 -16.32
CA ARG A 18 -13.25 -23.62 -17.59
C ARG A 18 -12.76 -22.34 -18.27
N GLY A 19 -11.56 -22.39 -18.84
CA GLY A 19 -10.96 -21.25 -19.55
C GLY A 19 -10.50 -20.09 -18.67
N ILE A 20 -10.60 -20.20 -17.34
CA ILE A 20 -10.28 -19.11 -16.40
C ILE A 20 -8.79 -18.73 -16.41
N ASN A 21 -7.91 -19.62 -16.90
CA ASN A 21 -6.47 -19.38 -16.97
C ASN A 21 -6.08 -18.83 -18.35
N ASN A 22 -6.48 -17.59 -18.66
CA ASN A 22 -6.22 -16.93 -19.95
C ASN A 22 -6.72 -17.73 -21.18
N GLY A 23 -7.88 -18.38 -21.06
CA GLY A 23 -8.44 -19.25 -22.10
C GLY A 23 -8.16 -20.73 -21.86
N ASP A 24 -7.20 -21.09 -21.01
CA ASP A 24 -6.91 -22.47 -20.61
C ASP A 24 -7.65 -22.90 -19.34
N ASN A 25 -7.73 -24.21 -19.13
CA ASN A 25 -8.31 -24.81 -17.93
C ASN A 25 -7.27 -24.92 -16.80
N LEU A 26 -7.68 -24.63 -15.57
CA LEU A 26 -6.87 -24.95 -14.40
C LEU A 26 -6.83 -26.48 -14.16
N PRO A 27 -5.76 -27.01 -13.53
CA PRO A 27 -5.68 -28.42 -13.17
C PRO A 27 -6.89 -28.86 -12.31
N PRO A 28 -7.59 -29.95 -12.67
CA PRO A 28 -8.77 -30.42 -11.92
C PRO A 28 -8.48 -30.70 -10.45
N GLU A 29 -7.27 -31.16 -10.13
CA GLU A 29 -6.84 -31.40 -8.74
C GLU A 29 -6.80 -30.12 -7.91
N LEU A 30 -6.38 -28.99 -8.52
CA LEU A 30 -6.33 -27.70 -7.84
C LEU A 30 -7.75 -27.21 -7.52
N LEU A 31 -8.65 -27.26 -8.50
CA LEU A 31 -10.06 -26.89 -8.32
C LEU A 31 -10.75 -27.80 -7.29
N THR A 32 -10.37 -29.08 -7.24
CA THR A 32 -10.88 -30.04 -6.24
C THR A 32 -10.42 -29.68 -4.83
N LYS A 33 -9.13 -29.35 -4.65
CA LYS A 33 -8.59 -28.92 -3.35
C LYS A 33 -9.26 -27.63 -2.88
N LEU A 34 -9.45 -26.66 -3.78
CA LEU A 34 -10.13 -25.39 -3.47
C LEU A 34 -11.59 -25.60 -3.07
N TYR A 35 -12.35 -26.39 -3.84
CA TYR A 35 -13.74 -26.70 -3.53
C TYR A 35 -13.89 -27.42 -2.17
N ALA A 36 -13.03 -28.41 -1.90
CA ALA A 36 -13.04 -29.14 -0.63
C ALA A 36 -12.68 -28.22 0.55
N SER A 37 -11.68 -27.36 0.40
CA SER A 37 -11.28 -26.40 1.44
C SER A 37 -12.41 -25.44 1.80
N ILE A 38 -13.05 -24.80 0.80
CA ILE A 38 -14.15 -23.85 1.01
C ILE A 38 -15.38 -24.53 1.60
N ARG A 39 -15.65 -25.79 1.22
CA ARG A 39 -16.80 -26.55 1.71
C ARG A 39 -16.60 -27.02 3.15
N ASN A 40 -15.38 -27.38 3.53
CA ASN A 40 -15.06 -27.89 4.87
C ASN A 40 -14.88 -26.77 5.88
N GLU A 41 -14.27 -25.66 5.48
CA GLU A 41 -14.02 -24.51 6.34
C GLU A 41 -14.58 -23.24 5.68
N PRO A 42 -15.79 -22.79 6.09
CA PRO A 42 -16.31 -21.50 5.67
C PRO A 42 -15.33 -20.39 6.04
N PHE A 43 -15.21 -19.39 5.17
CA PHE A 43 -14.39 -18.22 5.48
C PHE A 43 -14.81 -17.60 6.81
N LYS A 44 -13.86 -17.48 7.72
CA LYS A 44 -14.02 -16.66 8.93
C LYS A 44 -13.85 -15.22 8.49
N ILE A 45 -14.96 -14.53 8.28
CA ILE A 45 -14.97 -13.08 8.16
C ILE A 45 -14.89 -12.56 9.60
N PRO A 46 -13.85 -11.80 9.98
CA PRO A 46 -13.80 -11.16 11.29
C PRO A 46 -15.05 -10.31 11.51
N GLU A 47 -15.59 -10.32 12.73
CA GLU A 47 -16.67 -9.38 13.08
C GLU A 47 -16.09 -7.96 13.04
N ASP A 48 -16.68 -7.10 12.21
CA ASP A 48 -16.28 -5.70 12.04
C ASP A 48 -16.71 -4.89 13.27
N ASP A 49 -15.84 -4.83 14.28
CA ASP A 49 -15.98 -3.93 15.42
C ASP A 49 -15.47 -2.50 15.10
N GLY A 50 -15.09 -2.24 13.84
CA GLY A 50 -14.55 -0.97 13.37
C GLY A 50 -13.16 -0.64 13.92
N ASN A 51 -12.54 -1.53 14.69
CA ASN A 51 -11.29 -1.28 15.40
C ASN A 51 -10.15 -2.20 14.94
N ASP A 52 -10.43 -3.22 14.12
CA ASP A 52 -9.42 -4.11 13.58
C ASP A 52 -8.85 -3.62 12.23
N LEU A 53 -7.67 -2.99 12.29
CA LEU A 53 -6.87 -2.62 11.12
C LEU A 53 -6.51 -3.80 10.21
N THR A 54 -6.72 -5.05 10.65
CA THR A 54 -6.49 -6.24 9.80
C THR A 54 -7.40 -6.25 8.57
N LEU A 55 -8.59 -5.64 8.65
CA LEU A 55 -9.50 -5.51 7.51
C LEU A 55 -8.99 -4.48 6.49
N THR A 56 -8.27 -3.43 6.93
CA THR A 56 -7.69 -2.40 6.05
C THR A 56 -6.65 -2.95 5.09
N PHE A 57 -6.00 -4.06 5.44
CA PHE A 57 -4.94 -4.67 4.63
C PHE A 57 -5.37 -5.97 3.95
N PHE A 58 -6.67 -6.26 3.90
CA PHE A 58 -7.17 -7.43 3.19
C PHE A 58 -7.09 -7.21 1.67
N ASN A 59 -6.36 -8.08 0.97
CA ASN A 59 -6.12 -8.01 -0.48
C ASN A 59 -5.42 -6.69 -0.93
N PRO A 60 -4.17 -6.44 -0.49
CA PRO A 60 -3.45 -5.24 -0.88
C PRO A 60 -3.06 -5.27 -2.36
N ASP A 61 -2.97 -4.09 -2.99
CA ASP A 61 -2.46 -3.94 -4.36
C ASP A 61 -1.04 -4.48 -4.48
N ARG A 62 -0.24 -4.31 -3.42
CA ARG A 62 1.09 -4.89 -3.29
C ARG A 62 1.55 -4.92 -1.84
N GLU A 63 2.29 -5.96 -1.48
CA GLU A 63 3.01 -6.03 -0.22
C GLU A 63 4.43 -6.59 -0.41
N GLY A 64 5.34 -6.27 0.50
CA GLY A 64 6.72 -6.71 0.36
C GLY A 64 7.74 -5.99 1.24
N TRP A 65 8.92 -6.58 1.37
CA TRP A 65 10.03 -5.97 2.11
C TRP A 65 10.80 -4.95 1.26
N LEU A 66 10.93 -3.73 1.79
CA LEU A 66 11.81 -2.70 1.22
C LEU A 66 12.75 -2.13 2.28
N LEU A 67 13.88 -1.59 1.84
CA LEU A 67 14.70 -0.70 2.65
C LEU A 67 14.24 0.73 2.42
N LYS A 68 13.96 1.48 3.49
CA LYS A 68 13.64 2.92 3.41
C LYS A 68 14.73 3.76 4.01
N MET A 69 15.03 4.90 3.39
CA MET A 69 15.89 5.92 3.99
C MET A 69 15.12 6.71 5.06
N GLY A 70 15.79 7.08 6.16
CA GLY A 70 15.24 7.98 7.17
C GLY A 70 15.19 9.44 6.70
N GLY A 71 14.28 10.22 7.27
CA GLY A 71 14.04 11.62 6.88
C GLY A 71 15.15 12.56 7.35
N ARG A 72 15.22 12.78 8.67
CA ARG A 72 16.27 13.60 9.31
C ARG A 72 17.61 12.88 9.34
N VAL A 73 17.61 11.66 9.87
CA VAL A 73 18.81 10.80 9.94
C VAL A 73 18.77 9.84 8.76
N LYS A 74 19.73 9.95 7.83
CA LYS A 74 19.77 9.21 6.56
C LYS A 74 20.23 7.76 6.72
N THR A 75 19.61 7.01 7.64
CA THR A 75 19.85 5.57 7.82
C THR A 75 18.84 4.76 7.02
N TRP A 76 19.28 3.61 6.51
CA TRP A 76 18.40 2.66 5.83
C TRP A 76 17.80 1.69 6.84
N LYS A 77 16.50 1.45 6.75
CA LYS A 77 15.76 0.53 7.64
C LYS A 77 14.90 -0.40 6.81
N ARG A 78 14.96 -1.71 7.09
CA ARG A 78 14.10 -2.73 6.50
C ARG A 78 12.71 -2.64 7.11
N ARG A 79 11.67 -2.53 6.28
CA ARG A 79 10.27 -2.43 6.70
C ARG A 79 9.41 -3.25 5.74
N TRP A 80 8.35 -3.84 6.30
CA TRP A 80 7.32 -4.48 5.50
C TRP A 80 6.39 -3.38 4.99
N PHE A 81 6.19 -3.29 3.68
CA PHE A 81 5.33 -2.30 3.07
C PHE A 81 4.05 -2.96 2.57
N ILE A 82 2.94 -2.25 2.73
CA ILE A 82 1.64 -2.61 2.16
C ILE A 82 1.11 -1.38 1.42
N LEU A 83 0.73 -1.58 0.17
CA LEU A 83 0.07 -0.61 -0.69
C LEU A 83 -1.41 -0.99 -0.80
N THR A 84 -2.28 -0.11 -0.33
CA THR A 84 -3.74 -0.26 -0.43
C THR A 84 -4.38 1.11 -0.28
N ASP A 85 -5.59 1.30 -0.82
CA ASP A 85 -6.40 2.52 -0.66
C ASP A 85 -5.62 3.82 -0.94
N SER A 86 -4.81 3.84 -2.01
CA SER A 86 -3.98 5.00 -2.39
C SER A 86 -3.01 5.46 -1.29
N CYS A 87 -2.64 4.56 -0.37
CA CYS A 87 -1.75 4.81 0.75
C CYS A 87 -0.65 3.76 0.81
N LEU A 88 0.55 4.19 1.17
CA LEU A 88 1.68 3.30 1.41
C LEU A 88 1.97 3.22 2.92
N TYR A 89 1.68 2.05 3.48
CA TYR A 89 1.86 1.72 4.88
C TYR A 89 3.18 0.99 5.07
N TYR A 90 3.82 1.16 6.23
CA TYR A 90 5.00 0.37 6.56
C TYR A 90 5.09 -0.03 8.02
N PHE A 91 5.52 -1.28 8.25
CA PHE A 91 5.53 -1.96 9.54
C PHE A 91 6.95 -2.41 9.92
N LYS A 92 7.17 -2.66 11.21
CA LYS A 92 8.44 -3.23 11.67
C LYS A 92 8.53 -4.68 11.24
N TYR A 93 7.45 -5.42 11.48
CA TYR A 93 7.28 -6.84 11.21
C TYR A 93 5.96 -7.09 10.50
N THR A 94 5.85 -8.23 9.83
CA THR A 94 4.63 -8.67 9.12
C THR A 94 3.47 -9.01 10.05
N THR A 95 3.76 -9.23 11.34
CA THR A 95 2.78 -9.57 12.38
C THR A 95 2.28 -8.34 13.16
N ASP A 96 2.82 -7.15 12.89
CA ASP A 96 2.40 -5.94 13.57
C ASP A 96 1.01 -5.52 13.07
N LYS A 97 0.10 -5.22 13.98
CA LYS A 97 -1.24 -4.71 13.65
C LYS A 97 -1.20 -3.23 13.23
N ASP A 98 -0.36 -2.45 13.90
CA ASP A 98 -0.28 -1.00 13.69
C ASP A 98 0.88 -0.62 12.78
N PRO A 99 0.66 0.24 11.76
CA PRO A 99 1.73 0.73 10.91
C PRO A 99 2.67 1.66 11.69
N ILE A 100 3.98 1.56 11.42
CA ILE A 100 4.95 2.57 11.88
C ILE A 100 4.74 3.88 11.14
N GLY A 101 4.25 3.86 9.91
CA GLY A 101 3.87 5.09 9.26
C GLY A 101 3.05 4.89 8.00
N ILE A 102 2.41 5.98 7.62
CA ILE A 102 1.41 6.04 6.56
C ILE A 102 1.82 7.19 5.64
N ILE A 103 1.88 6.90 4.35
CA ILE A 103 2.22 7.85 3.30
C ILE A 103 1.06 7.87 2.30
N PRO A 104 0.12 8.83 2.43
CA PRO A 104 -0.88 9.07 1.39
C PRO A 104 -0.20 9.39 0.06
N LEU A 105 -0.67 8.77 -1.03
CA LEU A 105 -0.06 8.91 -2.36
C LEU A 105 -0.67 10.05 -3.18
N GLU A 106 -1.65 10.76 -2.61
CA GLU A 106 -2.29 11.93 -3.22
C GLU A 106 -1.25 12.96 -3.69
N ASN A 107 -1.32 13.30 -4.98
CA ASN A 107 -0.47 14.30 -5.62
C ASN A 107 1.04 14.02 -5.51
N LEU A 108 1.44 12.78 -5.23
CA LEU A 108 2.83 12.35 -5.30
C LEU A 108 3.17 11.84 -6.70
N CYS A 109 4.46 11.70 -6.95
CA CYS A 109 5.01 11.02 -8.11
C CYS A 109 6.02 9.97 -7.63
N VAL A 110 6.23 8.95 -8.46
CA VAL A 110 7.23 7.91 -8.22
C VAL A 110 8.12 7.73 -9.44
N GLN A 111 9.42 7.66 -9.19
CA GLN A 111 10.44 7.50 -10.22
C GLN A 111 11.54 6.52 -9.81
N GLN A 112 12.24 5.97 -10.79
CA GLN A 112 13.47 5.23 -10.56
C GLN A 112 14.58 6.20 -10.15
N LEU A 113 15.36 5.82 -9.15
CA LEU A 113 16.62 6.49 -8.84
C LEU A 113 17.78 5.69 -9.45
N GLN A 114 18.53 6.35 -10.33
CA GLN A 114 19.82 5.84 -10.78
C GLN A 114 20.89 6.35 -9.80
N ASP A 115 21.28 5.48 -8.88
CA ASP A 115 22.36 5.72 -7.93
C ASP A 115 23.38 4.59 -8.09
N SER A 116 24.60 4.93 -8.51
CA SER A 116 25.68 3.97 -8.72
C SER A 116 26.11 3.27 -7.43
N SER A 117 25.90 3.90 -6.27
CA SER A 117 26.25 3.34 -4.96
C SER A 117 25.16 2.45 -4.37
N LYS A 118 23.91 2.59 -4.83
CA LYS A 118 22.75 1.85 -4.30
C LYS A 118 21.79 1.46 -5.43
N PRO A 119 21.93 0.25 -5.98
CA PRO A 119 21.05 -0.21 -7.05
C PRO A 119 19.63 -0.45 -6.52
N PHE A 120 18.68 -0.50 -7.45
CA PHE A 120 17.27 -0.86 -7.23
C PHE A 120 16.48 0.17 -6.39
N CYS A 121 16.86 1.44 -6.45
CA CYS A 121 16.19 2.51 -5.72
C CYS A 121 15.04 3.12 -6.52
N LEU A 122 14.01 3.55 -5.80
CA LEU A 122 12.91 4.38 -6.28
C LEU A 122 12.68 5.54 -5.30
N GLU A 123 12.07 6.62 -5.80
CA GLU A 123 11.78 7.81 -5.02
C GLU A 123 10.31 8.21 -5.15
N LEU A 124 9.67 8.42 -4.00
CA LEU A 124 8.37 9.08 -3.88
C LEU A 124 8.59 10.53 -3.49
N TYR A 125 8.05 11.45 -4.29
CA TYR A 125 8.26 12.88 -4.11
C TYR A 125 7.01 13.66 -4.53
N HIS A 126 6.88 14.89 -4.02
CA HIS A 126 5.85 15.80 -4.51
C HIS A 126 6.41 16.59 -5.72
N PRO A 127 5.71 16.66 -6.86
CA PRO A 127 6.22 17.28 -8.09
C PRO A 127 6.51 18.78 -7.94
N LYS A 128 5.82 19.46 -7.00
CA LYS A 128 6.08 20.88 -6.67
C LYS A 128 7.21 21.09 -5.64
N GLY A 129 8.01 20.07 -5.35
CA GLY A 129 9.14 20.16 -4.39
C GLY A 129 8.73 20.34 -2.92
N GLN A 130 7.46 20.09 -2.58
CA GLN A 130 6.95 20.21 -1.22
C GLN A 130 7.29 18.97 -0.39
N ASN A 131 7.23 19.11 0.94
CA ASN A 131 7.31 17.94 1.82
C ASN A 131 6.15 16.98 1.56
N VAL A 132 6.47 15.69 1.52
CA VAL A 132 5.49 14.61 1.47
C VAL A 132 4.71 14.59 2.78
N LYS A 133 3.37 14.71 2.68
CA LYS A 133 2.48 14.54 3.82
C LYS A 133 2.51 13.07 4.23
N ALA A 134 2.84 12.81 5.49
CA ALA A 134 2.89 11.47 6.05
C ALA A 134 2.81 11.56 7.58
N CYS A 135 2.46 10.47 8.23
CA CYS A 135 2.60 10.32 9.68
C CYS A 135 3.49 9.12 10.00
N LYS A 136 4.07 9.11 11.20
CA LYS A 136 4.81 7.98 11.73
C LYS A 136 4.74 7.91 13.25
N THR A 137 4.90 6.71 13.77
CA THR A 137 4.98 6.42 15.20
C THR A 137 6.45 6.42 15.64
N GLU A 138 6.77 7.25 16.64
CA GLU A 138 8.09 7.25 17.29
C GLU A 138 8.23 6.08 18.27
N SER A 139 9.43 5.81 18.78
CA SER A 139 9.69 4.70 19.70
C SER A 139 8.85 4.71 20.98
N LYS A 140 8.33 5.88 21.38
CA LYS A 140 7.43 6.06 22.54
C LYS A 140 5.94 5.92 22.19
N GLY A 141 5.59 5.41 21.01
CA GLY A 141 4.20 5.24 20.56
C GLY A 141 3.51 6.53 20.10
N ARG A 142 4.16 7.69 20.20
CA ARG A 142 3.60 8.97 19.75
C ARG A 142 3.58 9.06 18.23
N VAL A 143 2.42 9.37 17.67
CA VAL A 143 2.26 9.69 16.24
C VAL A 143 2.73 11.12 15.98
N VAL A 144 3.60 11.29 14.98
CA VAL A 144 4.16 12.57 14.55
C VAL A 144 4.11 12.71 13.04
N GLN A 145 4.05 13.94 12.53
CA GLN A 145 4.14 14.20 11.10
C GLN A 145 5.53 13.83 10.55
N GLY A 146 5.55 13.16 9.40
CA GLY A 146 6.76 12.92 8.62
C GLY A 146 7.36 14.22 8.10
N LYS A 147 8.70 14.34 8.18
CA LYS A 147 9.45 15.51 7.69
C LYS A 147 10.30 15.18 6.46
N HIS A 148 9.71 14.43 5.52
CA HIS A 148 10.38 13.95 4.33
C HIS A 148 10.08 14.88 3.13
N GLN A 149 11.12 15.42 2.49
CA GLN A 149 10.98 16.03 1.15
C GLN A 149 10.69 14.96 0.10
N SER A 150 11.33 13.79 0.25
CA SER A 150 11.07 12.59 -0.53
C SER A 150 11.29 11.33 0.30
N TYR A 151 10.71 10.22 -0.15
CA TYR A 151 10.98 8.89 0.38
C TYR A 151 11.77 8.09 -0.64
N LYS A 152 13.05 7.83 -0.32
CA LYS A 152 13.89 6.91 -1.08
C LYS A 152 13.72 5.50 -0.53
N LEU A 153 13.27 4.59 -1.39
CA LEU A 153 13.07 3.18 -1.09
C LEU A 153 14.01 2.35 -1.98
N ARG A 154 14.42 1.18 -1.50
CA ARG A 154 15.26 0.25 -2.22
C ARG A 154 14.67 -1.15 -2.16
N ALA A 155 14.46 -1.73 -3.33
CA ALA A 155 14.02 -3.11 -3.51
C ALA A 155 15.20 -4.09 -3.51
N CYS A 156 14.91 -5.39 -3.46
CA CYS A 156 15.94 -6.44 -3.53
C CYS A 156 16.43 -6.72 -4.96
N SER A 157 15.70 -6.28 -5.98
CA SER A 157 16.06 -6.48 -7.39
C SER A 157 15.46 -5.37 -8.28
N THR A 158 15.95 -5.28 -9.52
CA THR A 158 15.38 -4.41 -10.57
C THR A 158 13.91 -4.70 -10.81
N LYS A 159 13.56 -5.99 -10.97
CA LYS A 159 12.18 -6.43 -11.18
C LYS A 159 11.27 -6.00 -10.03
N GLU A 160 11.70 -6.20 -8.79
CA GLU A 160 10.92 -5.78 -7.63
C GLU A 160 10.77 -4.26 -7.56
N ARG A 161 11.82 -3.49 -7.85
CA ARG A 161 11.71 -2.03 -7.93
C ARG A 161 10.66 -1.62 -8.95
N ASP A 162 10.69 -2.19 -10.15
CA ASP A 162 9.80 -1.81 -11.25
C ASP A 162 8.35 -2.18 -10.94
N ASN A 163 8.14 -3.38 -10.40
CA ASN A 163 6.87 -3.84 -9.86
C ASN A 163 6.29 -2.87 -8.81
N TRP A 164 7.12 -2.38 -7.88
CA TRP A 164 6.70 -1.38 -6.88
C TRP A 164 6.37 -0.03 -7.52
N ILE A 165 7.18 0.44 -8.47
CA ILE A 165 6.93 1.69 -9.20
C ILE A 165 5.58 1.61 -9.93
N GLU A 166 5.32 0.52 -10.65
CA GLU A 166 4.08 0.32 -11.40
C GLU A 166 2.86 0.33 -10.49
N ALA A 167 2.89 -0.46 -9.41
CA ALA A 167 1.77 -0.53 -8.46
C ALA A 167 1.50 0.83 -7.79
N ILE A 168 2.56 1.54 -7.39
CA ILE A 168 2.40 2.88 -6.79
C ILE A 168 1.85 3.87 -7.82
N ARG A 169 2.30 3.84 -9.08
CA ARG A 169 1.74 4.70 -10.15
C ARG A 169 0.26 4.46 -10.37
N ALA A 170 -0.17 3.20 -10.38
CA ALA A 170 -1.57 2.84 -10.52
C ALA A 170 -2.43 3.35 -9.34
N SER A 171 -1.83 3.49 -8.16
CA SER A 171 -2.51 3.91 -6.93
C SER A 171 -2.43 5.41 -6.62
N ILE A 172 -1.73 6.22 -7.45
CA ILE A 172 -1.64 7.66 -7.21
C ILE A 172 -2.95 8.33 -7.66
N THR A 173 -3.62 8.97 -6.72
CA THR A 173 -4.81 9.80 -6.97
C THR A 173 -4.42 11.27 -7.13
N LYS A 174 -5.16 11.97 -7.99
CA LYS A 174 -5.08 13.44 -8.13
C LYS A 174 -6.30 14.05 -7.48
N ASP A 175 -6.09 14.88 -6.46
CA ASP A 175 -7.17 15.65 -5.84
C ASP A 175 -7.36 16.97 -6.62
N PRO A 176 -8.52 17.19 -7.27
CA PRO A 176 -8.76 18.41 -8.06
C PRO A 176 -8.79 19.69 -7.20
N PHE A 177 -8.96 19.59 -5.89
CA PHE A 177 -9.01 20.73 -4.97
C PHE A 177 -7.68 21.02 -4.28
N HIS A 178 -6.68 20.14 -4.42
CA HIS A 178 -5.39 20.26 -3.73
C HIS A 178 -4.71 21.61 -3.98
N ASP A 179 -4.79 22.10 -5.22
CA ASP A 179 -4.17 23.35 -5.63
C ASP A 179 -4.88 24.56 -5.01
N LEU A 180 -6.21 24.54 -4.93
CA LEU A 180 -7.00 25.57 -4.28
C LEU A 180 -6.70 25.64 -2.77
N ILE A 181 -6.62 24.49 -2.10
CA ILE A 181 -6.26 24.41 -0.67
C ILE A 181 -4.83 24.89 -0.44
N SER A 182 -3.89 24.51 -1.30
CA SER A 182 -2.48 24.93 -1.21
C SER A 182 -2.30 26.43 -1.43
N ILE A 183 -3.07 27.05 -2.33
CA ILE A 183 -3.11 28.51 -2.52
C ILE A 183 -3.68 29.18 -1.28
N ARG A 184 -4.80 28.68 -0.74
CA ARG A 184 -5.45 29.24 0.45
C ARG A 184 -4.53 29.17 1.67
N LYS A 185 -3.86 28.05 1.91
CA LYS A 185 -2.88 27.91 3.01
C LYS A 185 -1.75 28.94 2.91
N ARG A 186 -1.15 29.11 1.72
CA ARG A 186 -0.09 30.10 1.50
C ARG A 186 -0.55 31.54 1.79
N LYS A 187 -1.76 31.91 1.36
CA LYS A 187 -2.34 33.24 1.64
C LYS A 187 -2.58 33.47 3.14
N VAL A 188 -3.07 32.46 3.85
CA VAL A 188 -3.33 32.56 5.31
C VAL A 188 -2.01 32.68 6.09
N THR A 189 -1.01 31.85 5.77
CA THR A 189 0.30 31.91 6.45
C THR A 189 1.15 33.12 6.06
N GLY A 190 0.93 33.69 4.87
CA GLY A 190 1.61 34.90 4.41
C GLY A 190 1.07 36.19 5.05
N ASN A 191 -0.16 36.17 5.57
CA ASN A 191 -0.75 37.33 6.27
C ASN A 191 -0.36 37.43 7.75
N THR A 192 0.31 36.42 8.32
CA THR A 192 0.70 36.38 9.73
C THR A 192 2.12 36.89 10.01
N SER A 193 2.85 37.44 9.02
CA SER A 193 4.23 37.94 9.20
C SER A 193 4.37 39.46 9.07
N CYS A 194 3.30 40.23 9.23
CA CYS A 194 3.35 41.70 9.27
C CYS A 194 2.40 42.29 10.33
N GLN A 195 2.50 41.81 11.58
CA GLN A 195 2.11 42.58 12.76
C GLN A 195 3.02 42.10 13.90
N ASP A 196 4.13 42.82 14.09
CA ASP A 196 4.78 43.20 15.36
C ASP A 196 6.15 43.83 15.06
#